data_AF-A0A1G1HTB1-F1
#
_entry.id   AF-A0A1G1HTB1-F1
#
_cell.length_a   1.000
_cell.length_b   1.000
_cell.length_c   1.000
_cell.angle_alpha   90.00
_cell.angle_beta   90.00
_cell.angle_gamma   90.00
#
_symmetry.space_group_name_H-M   'P 1'
#
loop_
_entity.id
_entity.type
_entity.pdbx_description
1 polymer ?
#
loop_
_entity_poly.entity_id
_entity_poly.type
_entity_poly.pdbx_seq_one_letter_code
_entity_poly.pdbx_strand_id
1 'polypeptide(L)'
;LRGVKESGRVFALPTYFFLAMTLFTIIIGFYHYFTGTLGMVTGVDPLHGGAIQALTLFLILRAFSSGCAALTGVEAISNGVTVFKEPRSRNAGITMIWMSTLLSAIFFGITFLARHTGAIPSHTETVFSQIGRVIYSAGSPLYLALVGSTTLILVMAANTSYAGFPQLGAMQASYGFLPKQLTYRGGRLVFTYGILTLAVMASLLIIVFRANTNALIPLYAIGVFLSFTISQIGMAVRWFRCGKLEPGEESRRMGSTLQYNPKWKIKLIINSFGAFSTFIVMIVFAVTKFVHGAWIVIFLIPILVYIFSRIHHHYKELEAALSLKTFRMPPYIKRHRVIVPISSVHKGTMKALHYARTLSNDITAVHVLIDPDGAGRIKATWDYWGDGVRLEVIESPYRLLLEPLLDYIKRIAGQRQPNEVITIVVPEFVPVKRWHSLLHMQTAFFLQIGLLGLRDIIITEVPYHVSKEAAGG
;
A
#
# COMPACT_ATOMS: atom_id res chain seq x y z
N LEU A 1 6.90 -9.55 -2.31
CA LEU A 1 5.92 -10.38 -1.57
C LEU A 1 6.56 -11.51 -0.74
N ARG A 2 7.58 -12.23 -1.23
CA ARG A 2 8.21 -13.33 -0.48
C ARG A 2 9.23 -12.94 0.60
N GLY A 3 9.30 -11.70 1.07
CA GLY A 3 10.15 -11.31 2.21
C GLY A 3 11.65 -11.45 1.92
N VAL A 4 12.37 -10.33 1.95
CA VAL A 4 13.77 -10.32 1.54
C VAL A 4 14.64 -10.08 2.77
N LYS A 5 14.85 -11.15 3.55
CA LYS A 5 15.81 -11.11 4.65
C LYS A 5 17.27 -11.32 4.18
N GLU A 6 17.51 -11.58 2.88
CA GLU A 6 18.85 -11.90 2.37
C GLU A 6 19.37 -11.12 1.13
N SER A 7 18.58 -10.29 0.43
CA SER A 7 19.06 -9.74 -0.86
C SER A 7 19.77 -8.38 -0.79
N GLY A 8 20.18 -7.88 0.37
CA GLY A 8 20.90 -6.58 0.44
C GLY A 8 22.13 -6.53 -0.49
N ARG A 9 22.90 -7.63 -0.57
CA ARG A 9 24.05 -7.76 -1.49
C ARG A 9 23.63 -7.92 -2.95
N VAL A 10 22.61 -8.75 -3.22
CA VAL A 10 22.11 -9.00 -4.57
C VAL A 10 21.49 -7.74 -5.19
N PHE A 11 20.85 -6.88 -4.37
CA PHE A 11 20.31 -5.60 -4.80
C PHE A 11 21.35 -4.49 -4.94
N ALA A 12 22.53 -4.61 -4.30
CA ALA A 12 23.58 -3.61 -4.40
C ALA A 12 24.42 -3.75 -5.70
N LEU A 13 24.55 -4.98 -6.23
CA LEU A 13 25.36 -5.27 -7.41
C LEU A 13 24.94 -4.46 -8.64
N PRO A 14 23.64 -4.36 -9.01
CA PRO A 14 23.20 -3.48 -10.09
C PRO A 14 23.61 -2.03 -9.93
N THR A 15 23.52 -1.49 -8.71
CA THR A 15 23.83 -0.09 -8.42
C THR A 15 25.33 0.18 -8.58
N TYR A 16 26.18 -0.70 -8.04
CA TYR A 16 27.62 -0.57 -8.22
C TYR A 16 28.05 -0.74 -9.67
N PHE A 17 27.42 -1.68 -10.40
CA PHE A 17 27.68 -1.88 -11.81
C PHE A 17 27.32 -0.63 -12.64
N PHE A 18 26.14 -0.04 -12.42
CA PHE A 18 25.74 1.21 -13.06
C PHE A 18 26.68 2.37 -12.72
N LEU A 19 27.05 2.54 -11.45
CA LEU A 19 27.97 3.60 -11.02
C LEU A 19 29.35 3.44 -11.68
N ALA A 20 29.91 2.22 -11.66
CA ALA A 20 31.19 1.95 -12.28
C ALA A 20 31.15 2.21 -13.80
N MET A 21 30.16 1.68 -14.51
CA MET A 21 29.99 1.89 -15.95
C MET A 21 29.80 3.36 -16.31
N THR A 22 29.01 4.09 -15.54
CA THR A 22 28.75 5.51 -15.78
C THR A 22 30.00 6.35 -15.56
N LEU A 23 30.70 6.15 -14.44
CA LEU A 23 31.95 6.87 -14.15
C LEU A 23 33.03 6.52 -15.19
N PHE A 24 33.15 5.25 -15.57
CA PHE A 24 34.06 4.82 -16.63
C PHE A 24 33.75 5.50 -17.97
N THR A 25 32.48 5.58 -18.34
CA THR A 25 32.03 6.27 -19.55
C THR A 25 32.32 7.77 -19.51
N ILE A 26 32.17 8.41 -18.35
CA ILE A 26 32.53 9.82 -18.18
C ILE A 26 34.04 10.01 -18.34
N ILE A 27 34.86 9.15 -17.73
CA ILE A 27 36.33 9.22 -17.83
C ILE A 27 36.78 9.03 -19.28
N ILE A 28 36.26 8.02 -19.97
CA ILE A 28 36.60 7.77 -21.39
C ILE A 28 36.08 8.90 -22.29
N GLY A 29 34.88 9.42 -22.02
CA GLY A 29 34.35 10.58 -22.74
C GLY A 29 35.24 11.81 -22.60
N PHE A 30 35.76 12.08 -21.39
CA PHE A 30 36.74 13.14 -21.18
C PHE A 30 38.06 12.84 -21.88
N TYR A 31 38.53 11.60 -21.88
CA TYR A 31 39.72 11.21 -22.64
C TYR A 31 39.55 11.47 -24.15
N HIS A 32 38.43 11.08 -24.75
CA HIS A 32 38.13 11.39 -26.15
C HIS A 32 38.00 12.89 -26.42
N TYR A 33 37.44 13.64 -25.47
CA TYR A 33 37.36 15.09 -25.55
C TYR A 33 38.76 15.74 -25.58
N PHE A 34 39.64 15.39 -24.64
CA PHE A 34 40.99 15.96 -24.55
C PHE A 34 41.91 15.50 -25.68
N THR A 35 41.68 14.32 -26.24
CA THR A 35 42.42 13.82 -27.42
C THR A 35 41.84 14.32 -28.75
N GLY A 36 40.72 15.04 -28.74
CA GLY A 36 40.05 15.54 -29.95
C GLY A 36 39.37 14.46 -30.79
N THR A 37 39.18 13.25 -30.24
CA THR A 37 38.56 12.10 -30.93
C THR A 37 37.08 11.92 -30.59
N LEU A 38 36.51 12.83 -29.80
CA LEU A 38 35.10 12.80 -29.44
C LEU A 38 34.24 13.10 -30.67
N GLY A 39 33.45 12.12 -31.10
CA GLY A 39 32.51 12.27 -32.21
C GLY A 39 31.29 13.12 -31.86
N MET A 40 30.45 13.36 -32.86
CA MET A 40 29.14 14.02 -32.72
C MET A 40 28.02 13.00 -32.88
N VAL A 41 26.92 13.21 -32.17
CA VAL A 41 25.70 12.41 -32.32
C VAL A 41 25.11 12.67 -33.71
N THR A 42 24.91 11.60 -34.47
CA THR A 42 24.30 11.64 -35.80
C THR A 42 23.12 10.67 -35.88
N GLY A 43 22.20 10.92 -36.82
CA GLY A 43 21.05 10.04 -37.12
C GLY A 43 19.93 10.07 -36.08
N VAL A 44 19.74 11.21 -35.41
CA VAL A 44 18.69 11.40 -34.40
C VAL A 44 17.83 12.59 -34.80
N ASP A 45 16.53 12.37 -34.94
CA ASP A 45 15.58 13.45 -35.22
C ASP A 45 15.25 14.22 -33.92
N PRO A 46 15.35 15.56 -33.93
CA PRO A 46 15.03 16.35 -32.75
C PRO A 46 13.53 16.27 -32.41
N LEU A 47 13.24 16.06 -31.13
CA LEU A 47 11.87 15.99 -30.57
C LEU A 47 11.03 17.26 -30.82
N HIS A 48 11.67 18.41 -31.03
CA HIS A 48 11.02 19.66 -31.39
C HIS A 48 11.89 20.41 -32.42
N GLY A 49 11.36 20.65 -33.61
CA GLY A 49 11.87 21.70 -34.49
C GLY A 49 11.49 23.05 -33.90
N GLY A 50 12.34 23.62 -33.04
CA GLY A 50 12.00 24.80 -32.24
C GLY A 50 12.67 26.06 -32.74
N ALA A 51 11.87 27.04 -33.18
CA ALA A 51 12.28 28.41 -33.45
C ALA A 51 13.06 29.02 -32.27
N ILE A 52 14.08 29.84 -32.60
CA ILE A 52 14.87 30.59 -31.63
C ILE A 52 13.94 31.53 -30.86
N GLN A 53 13.59 31.17 -29.64
CA GLN A 53 12.78 31.99 -28.75
C GLN A 53 13.69 32.83 -27.85
N ALA A 54 13.29 34.06 -27.54
CA ALA A 54 14.07 34.92 -26.65
C ALA A 54 14.30 34.25 -25.28
N LEU A 55 15.53 34.35 -24.77
CA LEU A 55 15.90 33.82 -23.46
C LEU A 55 15.24 34.66 -22.36
N THR A 56 14.08 34.19 -21.87
CA THR A 56 13.36 34.84 -20.76
C THR A 56 13.75 34.23 -19.42
N LEU A 57 13.63 35.00 -18.33
CA LEU A 57 13.80 34.49 -16.97
C LEU A 57 12.88 33.28 -16.71
N PHE A 58 11.67 33.29 -17.29
CA PHE A 58 10.75 32.16 -17.22
C PHE A 58 11.31 30.90 -17.88
N LEU A 59 11.98 31.02 -19.03
CA LEU A 59 12.60 29.87 -19.72
C LEU A 59 13.77 29.31 -18.92
N ILE A 60 14.58 30.17 -18.30
CA ILE A 60 15.65 29.77 -17.38
C ILE A 60 15.07 29.03 -16.18
N LEU A 61 14.03 29.57 -15.54
CA LEU A 61 13.35 28.93 -14.41
C LEU A 61 12.72 27.59 -14.81
N ARG A 62 12.13 27.49 -16.01
CA ARG A 62 11.57 26.23 -16.55
C ARG A 62 12.65 25.17 -16.77
N ALA A 63 13.79 25.56 -17.32
CA ALA A 63 14.93 24.66 -17.53
C ALA A 63 15.53 24.22 -16.18
N PHE A 64 15.72 25.17 -15.26
CA PHE A 64 16.19 24.92 -13.89
C PHE A 64 15.27 23.95 -13.16
N SER A 65 13.97 24.24 -13.12
CA SER A 65 12.93 23.40 -12.51
C SER A 65 12.97 21.99 -13.08
N SER A 66 12.99 21.83 -14.41
CA SER A 66 13.10 20.53 -15.07
C SER A 66 14.38 19.76 -14.68
N GLY A 67 15.51 20.46 -14.54
CA GLY A 67 16.77 19.90 -14.07
C GLY A 67 16.76 19.46 -12.60
N CYS A 68 16.01 20.15 -11.73
CA CYS A 68 15.88 19.78 -10.32
C CYS A 68 15.24 18.39 -10.13
N ALA A 69 14.50 17.87 -11.12
CA ALA A 69 13.98 16.50 -11.09
C ALA A 69 15.11 15.46 -11.05
N ALA A 70 16.32 15.76 -11.50
CA ALA A 70 17.46 14.83 -11.41
C ALA A 70 17.95 14.62 -9.97
N LEU A 71 17.61 15.52 -9.04
CA LEU A 71 18.04 15.46 -7.64
C LEU A 71 17.03 14.72 -6.75
N THR A 72 15.90 14.31 -7.30
CA THR A 72 14.89 13.56 -6.56
C THR A 72 15.42 12.15 -6.29
N GLY A 73 15.44 11.73 -5.03
CA GLY A 73 16.07 10.47 -4.61
C GLY A 73 16.81 10.59 -3.27
N VAL A 74 17.26 11.81 -2.93
CA VAL A 74 17.78 12.12 -1.58
C VAL A 74 16.79 11.77 -0.46
N GLU A 75 15.49 11.84 -0.78
CA GLU A 75 14.40 11.49 0.15
C GLU A 75 14.41 10.02 0.57
N ALA A 76 14.91 9.12 -0.28
CA ALA A 76 14.95 7.70 0.03
C ALA A 76 15.81 7.43 1.27
N ILE A 77 16.92 8.16 1.42
CA ILE A 77 17.79 8.05 2.59
C ILE A 77 17.12 8.68 3.81
N SER A 78 16.51 9.86 3.67
CA SER A 78 15.84 10.54 4.81
C SER A 78 14.65 9.74 5.35
N ASN A 79 13.91 9.04 4.47
CA ASN A 79 12.81 8.17 4.87
C ASN A 79 13.29 6.86 5.50
N GLY A 80 14.52 6.43 5.16
CA GLY A 80 15.13 5.18 5.63
C GLY A 80 16.01 5.30 6.88
N VAL A 81 16.09 6.46 7.55
CA VAL A 81 17.02 6.70 8.67
C VAL A 81 16.87 5.67 9.80
N THR A 82 15.66 5.17 10.03
CA THR A 82 15.37 4.18 11.08
C THR A 82 16.01 2.81 10.83
N VAL A 83 16.40 2.51 9.58
CA VAL A 83 16.99 1.23 9.16
C VAL A 83 18.52 1.24 9.29
N PHE A 84 19.16 2.41 9.42
CA PHE A 84 20.61 2.51 9.57
C PHE A 84 21.08 1.93 10.92
N LYS A 85 22.31 1.41 10.92
CA LYS A 85 23.00 1.02 12.16
C LYS A 85 23.26 2.24 13.04
N GLU A 86 23.29 2.04 14.35
CA GLU A 86 23.62 3.12 15.29
C GLU A 86 25.11 3.52 15.18
N PRO A 87 25.43 4.82 15.24
CA PRO A 87 24.54 5.99 15.37
C PRO A 87 23.81 6.36 14.06
N ARG A 88 22.47 6.24 14.05
CA ARG A 88 21.65 6.26 12.80
C ARG A 88 21.75 7.55 12.02
N SER A 89 21.59 8.70 12.71
CA SER A 89 21.60 10.03 12.09
C SER A 89 22.95 10.35 11.44
N ARG A 90 24.06 10.02 12.11
CA ARG A 90 25.40 10.26 11.58
C ARG A 90 25.67 9.40 10.34
N ASN A 91 25.34 8.11 10.41
CA ASN A 91 25.54 7.19 9.29
C ASN A 91 24.70 7.60 8.07
N ALA A 92 23.42 7.92 8.27
CA ALA A 92 22.56 8.42 7.19
C ALA A 92 23.08 9.74 6.60
N GLY A 93 23.58 10.65 7.42
CA GLY A 93 24.20 11.91 6.97
C GLY A 93 25.42 11.70 6.09
N ILE A 94 26.34 10.81 6.49
CA ILE A 94 27.54 10.47 5.69
C ILE A 94 27.11 9.85 4.34
N THR A 95 26.13 8.95 4.34
CA THR A 95 25.61 8.35 3.11
C THR A 95 24.98 9.40 2.18
N MET A 96 24.23 10.37 2.71
CA MET A 96 23.67 11.47 1.91
C MET A 96 24.75 12.33 1.27
N ILE A 97 25.86 12.60 1.97
CA ILE A 97 26.99 13.37 1.42
C ILE A 97 27.61 12.62 0.23
N TRP A 98 27.98 11.34 0.41
CA TRP A 98 28.54 10.52 -0.66
C TRP A 98 27.63 10.44 -1.88
N MET A 99 26.35 10.18 -1.65
CA MET A 99 25.36 10.11 -2.73
C MET A 99 25.23 11.45 -3.47
N SER A 100 25.18 12.57 -2.75
CA SER A 100 25.07 13.91 -3.35
C SER A 100 26.31 14.27 -4.16
N THR A 101 27.51 13.95 -3.67
CA THR A 101 28.78 14.16 -4.38
C THR A 101 28.85 13.33 -5.65
N LEU A 102 28.54 12.03 -5.57
CA LEU A 102 28.53 11.13 -6.74
C LEU A 102 27.50 11.56 -7.77
N LEU A 103 26.27 11.88 -7.34
CA LEU A 103 25.22 12.35 -8.22
C LEU A 103 25.62 13.66 -8.92
N SER A 104 26.23 14.59 -8.20
CA SER A 104 26.73 15.86 -8.77
C SER A 104 27.81 15.60 -9.82
N ALA A 105 28.81 14.76 -9.51
CA ALA A 105 29.88 14.42 -10.45
C ALA A 105 29.34 13.76 -11.73
N ILE A 106 28.40 12.81 -11.58
CA ILE A 106 27.75 12.13 -12.71
C ILE A 106 26.92 13.12 -13.54
N PHE A 107 26.09 13.93 -12.88
CA PHE A 107 25.20 14.90 -13.54
C PHE A 107 25.98 15.95 -14.33
N PHE A 108 27.00 16.56 -13.72
CA PHE A 108 27.85 17.54 -14.41
C PHE A 108 28.68 16.90 -15.52
N GLY A 109 29.25 15.71 -15.29
CA GLY A 109 30.03 14.98 -16.29
C GLY A 109 29.20 14.64 -17.54
N ILE A 110 27.99 14.11 -17.36
CA ILE A 110 27.09 13.79 -18.47
C ILE A 110 26.60 15.07 -19.15
N THR A 111 26.24 16.11 -18.40
CA THR A 111 25.79 17.39 -18.99
C THR A 111 26.89 18.00 -19.86
N PHE A 112 28.14 17.93 -19.41
CA PHE A 112 29.30 18.36 -20.18
C PHE A 112 29.44 17.55 -21.48
N LEU A 113 29.43 16.21 -21.39
CA LEU A 113 29.57 15.34 -22.56
C LEU A 113 28.39 15.48 -23.52
N ALA A 114 27.15 15.58 -23.02
CA ALA A 114 25.95 15.79 -23.82
C ALA A 114 26.07 17.05 -24.70
N ARG A 115 26.54 18.14 -24.10
CA ARG A 115 26.74 19.41 -24.81
C ARG A 115 27.81 19.29 -25.91
N HIS A 116 28.93 18.62 -25.64
CA HIS A 116 30.06 18.52 -26.58
C HIS A 116 29.86 17.45 -27.65
N THR A 117 29.04 16.43 -27.39
CA THR A 117 28.65 15.43 -28.39
C THR A 117 27.46 15.88 -29.24
N GLY A 118 26.81 17.00 -28.90
CA GLY A 118 25.61 17.46 -29.60
C GLY A 118 24.39 16.58 -29.35
N ALA A 119 24.32 15.90 -28.21
CA ALA A 119 23.21 15.02 -27.87
C ALA A 119 21.90 15.83 -27.73
N ILE A 120 20.85 15.36 -28.40
CA ILE A 120 19.55 16.03 -28.46
C ILE A 120 18.42 15.11 -27.97
N PRO A 121 17.36 15.65 -27.35
CA PRO A 121 16.21 14.84 -26.98
C PRO A 121 15.59 14.16 -28.22
N SER A 122 15.32 12.86 -28.11
CA SER A 122 14.62 12.07 -29.15
C SER A 122 13.55 11.15 -28.56
N HIS A 123 12.57 10.78 -29.38
CA HIS A 123 11.55 9.78 -29.05
C HIS A 123 12.08 8.35 -29.06
N THR A 124 13.17 8.09 -29.80
CA THR A 124 13.70 6.74 -30.03
C THR A 124 14.90 6.41 -29.14
N GLU A 125 15.70 7.41 -28.80
CA GLU A 125 16.98 7.21 -28.10
C GLU A 125 17.16 8.20 -26.95
N THR A 126 17.61 7.71 -25.79
CA THR A 126 17.93 8.55 -24.62
C THR A 126 19.27 9.27 -24.81
N VAL A 127 19.45 10.42 -24.16
CA VAL A 127 20.74 11.17 -24.16
C VAL A 127 21.90 10.29 -23.66
N PHE A 128 21.64 9.44 -22.67
CA PHE A 128 22.64 8.52 -22.12
C PHE A 128 23.11 7.48 -23.16
N SER A 129 22.16 6.96 -23.94
CA SER A 129 22.43 6.04 -25.05
C SER A 129 23.20 6.73 -26.18
N GLN A 130 22.80 7.95 -26.55
CA GLN A 130 23.49 8.74 -27.58
C GLN A 130 24.97 8.98 -27.23
N ILE A 131 25.26 9.38 -26.00
CA ILE A 131 26.64 9.58 -25.50
C ILE A 131 27.41 8.25 -25.54
N GLY A 132 26.80 7.17 -25.04
CA GLY A 132 27.42 5.85 -25.07
C GLY A 132 27.74 5.36 -26.48
N ARG A 133 26.86 5.64 -27.45
CA ARG A 133 27.03 5.29 -28.86
C ARG A 133 28.17 6.08 -29.50
N VAL A 134 28.33 7.36 -29.18
CA VAL A 134 29.46 8.18 -29.66
C VAL A 134 30.78 7.69 -29.08
N ILE A 135 30.81 7.33 -27.79
CA ILE A 135 32.04 6.94 -27.11
C ILE A 135 32.48 5.52 -27.50
N TYR A 136 31.57 4.56 -27.48
CA TYR A 136 31.91 3.14 -27.64
C TYR A 136 31.52 2.54 -28.98
N SER A 137 30.90 3.29 -29.90
CA SER A 137 30.23 2.80 -31.11
C SER A 137 28.98 1.94 -30.84
N ALA A 138 28.04 1.94 -31.79
CA ALA A 138 26.81 1.17 -31.68
C ALA A 138 27.09 -0.34 -31.68
N GLY A 139 26.45 -1.07 -30.77
CA GLY A 139 26.56 -2.55 -30.70
C GLY A 139 27.82 -3.08 -30.02
N SER A 140 28.73 -2.23 -29.57
CA SER A 140 29.89 -2.69 -28.81
C SER A 140 29.48 -3.28 -27.45
N PRO A 141 30.27 -4.21 -26.88
CA PRO A 141 29.98 -4.79 -25.57
C PRO A 141 29.87 -3.74 -24.46
N LEU A 142 30.68 -2.67 -24.53
CA LEU A 142 30.66 -1.58 -23.54
C LEU A 142 29.41 -0.70 -23.68
N TYR A 143 28.95 -0.43 -24.90
CA TYR A 143 27.69 0.26 -25.14
C TYR A 143 26.50 -0.56 -24.61
N LEU A 144 26.45 -1.85 -24.90
CA LEU A 144 25.40 -2.75 -24.40
C LEU A 144 25.45 -2.87 -22.87
N ALA A 145 26.64 -2.92 -22.28
CA ALA A 145 26.82 -2.90 -20.83
C ALA A 145 26.30 -1.60 -20.21
N LEU A 146 26.55 -0.44 -20.83
CA LEU A 146 26.04 0.86 -20.37
C LEU A 146 24.51 0.90 -20.40
N VAL A 147 23.90 0.55 -21.53
CA VAL A 147 22.43 0.53 -21.69
C VAL A 147 21.81 -0.50 -20.73
N GLY A 148 22.36 -1.71 -20.67
CA GLY A 148 21.91 -2.76 -19.76
C GLY A 148 22.00 -2.36 -18.28
N SER A 149 23.10 -1.73 -17.88
CA SER A 149 23.25 -1.20 -16.52
C SER A 149 22.21 -0.12 -16.19
N THR A 150 21.90 0.74 -17.17
CA THR A 150 20.88 1.81 -17.05
C THR A 150 19.48 1.22 -16.91
N THR A 151 19.14 0.22 -17.72
CA THR A 151 17.86 -0.50 -17.59
C THR A 151 17.75 -1.16 -16.22
N LEU A 152 18.80 -1.83 -15.76
CA LEU A 152 18.79 -2.55 -14.50
C LEU A 152 18.62 -1.61 -13.31
N ILE A 153 19.31 -0.46 -13.29
CA ILE A 153 19.15 0.52 -12.22
C ILE A 153 17.75 1.16 -12.21
N LEU A 154 17.12 1.38 -13.37
CA LEU A 154 15.74 1.87 -13.45
C LEU A 154 14.73 0.85 -12.88
N VAL A 155 14.93 -0.44 -13.15
CA VAL A 155 14.12 -1.51 -12.53
C VAL A 155 14.33 -1.55 -11.02
N MET A 156 15.57 -1.37 -10.55
CA MET A 156 15.87 -1.28 -9.11
C MET A 156 15.27 -0.03 -8.45
N ALA A 157 15.21 1.10 -9.16
CA ALA A 157 14.60 2.33 -8.64
C ALA A 157 13.12 2.13 -8.29
N ALA A 158 12.37 1.37 -9.10
CA ALA A 158 10.99 1.01 -8.80
C ALA A 158 10.88 0.19 -7.50
N ASN A 159 11.82 -0.71 -7.24
CA ASN A 159 11.85 -1.51 -6.01
C ASN A 159 12.02 -0.65 -4.74
N THR A 160 12.74 0.49 -4.83
CA THR A 160 12.86 1.44 -3.71
C THR A 160 11.49 1.96 -3.26
N SER A 161 10.58 2.25 -4.19
CA SER A 161 9.20 2.66 -3.85
C SER A 161 8.44 1.53 -3.14
N TYR A 162 8.62 0.28 -3.56
CA TYR A 162 8.02 -0.90 -2.91
C TYR A 162 8.62 -1.21 -1.53
N ALA A 163 9.82 -0.73 -1.24
CA ALA A 163 10.40 -0.79 0.10
C ALA A 163 9.91 0.37 1.00
N GLY A 164 9.76 1.58 0.45
CA GLY A 164 9.43 2.80 1.19
C GLY A 164 7.94 2.97 1.49
N PHE A 165 7.07 2.85 0.48
CA PHE A 165 5.63 3.11 0.63
C PHE A 165 4.96 2.25 1.71
N PRO A 166 5.20 0.93 1.82
CA PRO A 166 4.50 0.13 2.82
C PRO A 166 4.84 0.56 4.26
N GLN A 167 6.05 1.08 4.50
CA GLN A 167 6.44 1.62 5.81
C GLN A 167 5.72 2.94 6.10
N LEU A 168 5.69 3.86 5.12
CA LEU A 168 4.97 5.14 5.22
C LEU A 168 3.46 4.91 5.42
N GLY A 169 2.86 4.02 4.63
CA GLY A 169 1.46 3.65 4.74
C GLY A 169 1.11 3.04 6.09
N ALA A 170 1.97 2.18 6.64
CA ALA A 170 1.80 1.62 7.97
C ALA A 170 1.90 2.67 9.09
N MET A 171 2.80 3.65 8.96
CA MET A 171 2.88 4.77 9.92
C MET A 171 1.60 5.61 9.89
N GLN A 172 1.11 5.99 8.71
CA GLN A 172 -0.12 6.76 8.58
C GLN A 172 -1.37 5.99 9.01
N ALA A 173 -1.43 4.69 8.75
CA ALA A 173 -2.50 3.82 9.22
C ALA A 173 -2.51 3.67 10.75
N SER A 174 -1.33 3.64 11.39
CA SER A 174 -1.20 3.64 12.86
C SER A 174 -1.79 4.91 13.48
N TYR A 175 -1.67 6.06 12.80
CA TYR A 175 -2.30 7.31 13.21
C TYR A 175 -3.79 7.43 12.80
N GLY A 176 -4.36 6.40 12.18
CA GLY A 176 -5.77 6.35 11.78
C GLY A 176 -6.12 7.17 10.53
N PHE A 177 -5.15 7.61 9.74
CA PHE A 177 -5.42 8.31 8.46
C PHE A 177 -5.57 7.38 7.26
N LEU A 178 -5.23 6.11 7.43
CA LEU A 178 -5.35 5.06 6.42
C LEU A 178 -5.98 3.80 7.05
N PRO A 179 -6.49 2.86 6.23
CA PRO A 179 -7.07 1.61 6.73
C PRO A 179 -6.10 0.86 7.65
N LYS A 180 -6.57 0.49 8.85
CA LYS A 180 -5.75 -0.17 9.88
C LYS A 180 -5.07 -1.45 9.38
N GLN A 181 -5.61 -2.11 8.35
CA GLN A 181 -5.04 -3.30 7.71
C GLN A 181 -3.61 -3.08 7.18
N LEU A 182 -3.26 -1.85 6.82
CA LEU A 182 -1.91 -1.50 6.36
C LEU A 182 -0.85 -1.59 7.47
N THR A 183 -1.27 -1.59 8.74
CA THR A 183 -0.37 -1.80 9.88
C THR A 183 0.06 -3.26 10.05
N TYR A 184 -0.68 -4.20 9.45
CA TYR A 184 -0.39 -5.62 9.61
C TYR A 184 0.88 -6.02 8.87
N ARG A 185 1.81 -6.58 9.64
CA ARG A 185 2.99 -7.27 9.12
C ARG A 185 2.61 -8.72 8.85
N GLY A 186 2.75 -9.17 7.60
CA GLY A 186 2.52 -10.57 7.25
C GLY A 186 3.57 -11.49 7.88
N GLY A 187 3.44 -12.81 7.69
CA GLY A 187 4.32 -13.83 8.30
C GLY A 187 5.82 -13.72 8.00
N ARG A 188 6.25 -12.79 7.13
CA ARG A 188 7.66 -12.46 6.84
C ARG A 188 8.07 -11.05 7.28
N LEU A 189 7.31 -10.45 8.22
CA LEU A 189 7.50 -9.08 8.73
C LEU A 189 7.40 -7.97 7.67
N VAL A 190 6.75 -8.25 6.54
CA VAL A 190 6.53 -7.28 5.45
C VAL A 190 5.09 -6.78 5.47
N PHE A 191 4.90 -5.47 5.28
CA PHE A 191 3.59 -4.82 5.14
C PHE A 191 2.94 -5.20 3.80
N THR A 192 2.25 -6.35 3.79
CA THR A 192 1.76 -7.00 2.55
C THR A 192 0.67 -6.18 1.89
N TYR A 193 -0.28 -5.66 2.67
CA TYR A 193 -1.32 -4.77 2.16
C TYR A 193 -0.73 -3.49 1.54
N GLY A 194 0.33 -2.93 2.13
CA GLY A 194 1.00 -1.75 1.56
C GLY A 194 1.62 -2.02 0.19
N ILE A 195 2.26 -3.18 0.00
CA ILE A 195 2.80 -3.58 -1.31
C ILE A 195 1.68 -3.75 -2.33
N LEU A 196 0.58 -4.41 -1.95
CA LEU A 196 -0.55 -4.65 -2.84
C LEU A 196 -1.22 -3.32 -3.25
N THR A 197 -1.47 -2.43 -2.29
CA THR A 197 -2.02 -1.09 -2.57
C THR A 197 -1.13 -0.32 -3.55
N LEU A 198 0.20 -0.32 -3.34
CA LEU A 198 1.11 0.34 -4.27
C LEU A 198 1.06 -0.28 -5.67
N ALA A 199 1.04 -1.62 -5.76
CA ALA A 199 1.00 -2.32 -7.04
C ALA A 199 -0.28 -1.99 -7.83
N VAL A 200 -1.43 -1.98 -7.16
CA VAL A 200 -2.72 -1.61 -7.78
C VAL A 200 -2.69 -0.15 -8.24
N MET A 201 -2.26 0.77 -7.39
CA MET A 201 -2.20 2.20 -7.73
C MET A 201 -1.20 2.50 -8.85
N ALA A 202 -0.02 1.89 -8.82
CA ALA A 202 0.98 2.03 -9.88
C ALA A 202 0.48 1.46 -11.21
N SER A 203 -0.17 0.29 -11.19
CA SER A 203 -0.77 -0.30 -12.39
C SER A 203 -1.88 0.59 -12.97
N LEU A 204 -2.74 1.14 -12.11
CA LEU A 204 -3.79 2.06 -12.51
C LEU A 204 -3.21 3.31 -13.19
N LEU A 205 -2.16 3.92 -12.62
CA LEU A 205 -1.49 5.06 -13.24
C LEU A 205 -0.86 4.70 -14.59
N ILE A 206 -0.20 3.56 -14.72
CA ILE A 206 0.40 3.12 -15.99
C ILE A 206 -0.68 2.94 -17.06
N ILE A 207 -1.82 2.32 -16.73
CA ILE A 207 -2.94 2.09 -17.65
C ILE A 207 -3.57 3.42 -18.07
N VAL A 208 -3.89 4.31 -17.12
CA VAL A 208 -4.54 5.59 -17.38
C VAL A 208 -3.66 6.51 -18.23
N PHE A 209 -2.36 6.59 -17.93
CA PHE A 209 -1.41 7.43 -18.67
C PHE A 209 -0.77 6.73 -19.87
N ARG A 210 -1.17 5.49 -20.18
CA ARG A 210 -0.64 4.66 -21.28
C ARG A 210 0.90 4.61 -21.29
N ALA A 211 1.49 4.45 -20.11
CA ALA A 211 2.95 4.45 -19.89
C ALA A 211 3.71 5.69 -20.42
N ASN A 212 3.05 6.84 -20.61
CA ASN A 212 3.69 8.06 -21.09
C ASN A 212 4.46 8.77 -19.96
N THR A 213 5.80 8.71 -20.03
CA THR A 213 6.70 9.33 -19.06
C THR A 213 6.55 10.86 -19.01
N ASN A 214 6.27 11.53 -20.13
CA ASN A 214 6.13 12.99 -20.19
C ASN A 214 4.96 13.50 -19.33
N ALA A 215 3.91 12.69 -19.16
CA ALA A 215 2.75 13.02 -18.34
C ALA A 215 2.90 12.57 -16.87
N LEU A 216 3.69 11.51 -16.63
CA LEU A 216 3.94 10.98 -15.28
C LEU A 216 5.00 11.78 -14.50
N ILE A 217 6.02 12.31 -15.18
CA ILE A 217 7.10 13.08 -14.53
C ILE A 217 6.57 14.30 -13.77
N PRO A 218 5.65 15.13 -14.33
CA PRO A 218 5.09 16.26 -13.58
C PRO A 218 4.33 15.86 -12.32
N LEU A 219 3.55 14.77 -12.38
CA LEU A 219 2.80 14.23 -11.24
C LEU A 219 3.75 13.87 -10.09
N TYR A 220 4.86 13.20 -10.42
CA TYR A 220 5.92 12.86 -9.47
C TYR A 220 6.64 14.10 -8.92
N ALA A 221 7.10 15.00 -9.79
CA ALA A 221 7.88 16.17 -9.41
C ALA A 221 7.11 17.08 -8.45
N ILE A 222 5.84 17.38 -8.74
CA ILE A 222 5.02 18.23 -7.88
C ILE A 222 4.82 17.59 -6.51
N GLY A 223 4.58 16.27 -6.45
CA GLY A 223 4.45 15.55 -5.18
C GLY A 223 5.72 15.61 -4.32
N VAL A 224 6.89 15.40 -4.93
CA VAL A 224 8.19 15.46 -4.24
C VAL A 224 8.52 16.88 -3.78
N PHE A 225 8.37 17.88 -4.65
CA PHE A 225 8.65 19.27 -4.26
C PHE A 225 7.67 19.80 -3.21
N LEU A 226 6.40 19.40 -3.26
CA LEU A 226 5.44 19.71 -2.20
C LEU A 226 5.87 19.11 -0.86
N SER A 227 6.27 17.83 -0.85
CA SER A 227 6.80 17.15 0.34
C SER A 227 8.03 17.89 0.89
N PHE A 228 8.96 18.28 0.02
CA PHE A 228 10.14 19.05 0.41
C PHE A 228 9.77 20.42 0.96
N THR A 229 8.88 21.16 0.31
CA THR A 229 8.44 22.47 0.79
C THR A 229 7.81 22.36 2.19
N ILE A 230 6.89 21.40 2.40
CA ILE A 230 6.27 21.19 3.72
C ILE A 230 7.30 20.78 4.77
N SER A 231 8.24 19.89 4.42
CA SER A 231 9.31 19.43 5.31
C SER A 231 10.25 20.58 5.72
N GLN A 232 10.70 21.38 4.75
CA GLN A 232 11.58 22.52 4.97
C GLN A 232 10.88 23.62 5.78
N ILE A 233 9.60 23.92 5.50
CA ILE A 233 8.79 24.83 6.32
C ILE A 233 8.65 24.29 7.75
N GLY A 234 8.35 23.00 7.92
CA GLY A 234 8.27 22.35 9.23
C GLY A 234 9.56 22.47 10.03
N MET A 235 10.72 22.30 9.37
CA MET A 235 12.03 22.49 9.98
C MET A 235 12.35 23.95 10.29
N ALA A 236 11.96 24.90 9.43
CA ALA A 236 12.09 26.33 9.70
C ALA A 236 11.27 26.72 10.95
N VAL A 237 10.00 26.29 11.02
CA VAL A 237 9.14 26.47 12.20
C VAL A 237 9.74 25.82 13.44
N ARG A 238 10.33 24.63 13.32
CA ARG A 238 11.04 23.95 14.41
C ARG A 238 12.19 24.82 14.94
N TRP A 239 13.08 25.31 14.07
CA TRP A 239 14.24 26.12 14.49
C TRP A 239 13.83 27.46 15.07
N PHE A 240 12.79 28.10 14.50
CA PHE A 240 12.21 29.31 15.06
C PHE A 240 11.69 29.08 16.49
N ARG A 241 11.05 27.95 16.76
CA ARG A 241 10.57 27.58 18.11
C ARG A 241 11.73 27.24 19.05
N CYS A 242 12.75 26.50 18.60
CA CYS A 242 13.95 26.23 19.39
C CYS A 242 14.68 27.51 19.81
N GLY A 243 14.64 28.55 19.00
CA GLY A 243 15.22 29.86 19.33
C GLY A 243 14.45 30.66 20.38
N LYS A 244 13.22 30.26 20.71
CA LYS A 244 12.39 30.87 21.76
C LYS A 244 12.52 30.20 23.14
N LEU A 245 13.22 29.05 23.21
CA LEU A 245 13.45 28.32 24.45
C LEU A 245 14.67 28.89 25.19
N GLU A 246 14.66 28.82 26.50
CA GLU A 246 15.82 29.17 27.31
C GLU A 246 16.91 28.08 27.23
N PRO A 247 18.20 28.42 27.43
CA PRO A 247 19.27 27.43 27.47
C PRO A 247 19.04 26.37 28.57
N GLY A 248 18.84 25.12 28.17
CA GLY A 248 18.55 23.99 29.08
C GLY A 248 17.07 23.63 29.20
N GLU A 249 16.17 24.43 28.62
CA GLU A 249 14.74 24.14 28.61
C GLU A 249 14.41 23.06 27.55
N GLU A 250 13.69 22.01 27.97
CA GLU A 250 13.18 20.97 27.08
C GLU A 250 11.68 21.09 26.89
N SER A 251 11.24 21.36 25.66
CA SER A 251 9.82 21.31 25.32
C SER A 251 9.49 20.02 24.59
N ARG A 252 8.75 19.12 25.25
CA ARG A 252 8.27 17.87 24.63
C ARG A 252 6.92 18.11 23.97
N ARG A 253 6.87 17.97 22.65
CA ARG A 253 5.62 17.98 21.87
C ARG A 253 5.41 16.64 21.17
N MET A 254 4.19 16.42 20.69
CA MET A 254 3.81 15.24 19.91
C MET A 254 4.88 14.94 18.84
N GLY A 255 5.59 13.82 19.01
CA GLY A 255 6.58 13.32 18.06
C GLY A 255 7.99 13.92 18.12
N SER A 256 8.28 14.96 18.93
CA SER A 256 9.66 15.46 19.06
C SER A 256 9.95 16.22 20.35
N THR A 257 11.15 16.04 20.88
CA THR A 257 11.75 16.89 21.91
C THR A 257 12.45 18.08 21.24
N LEU A 258 12.19 19.29 21.74
CA LEU A 258 12.83 20.53 21.32
C LEU A 258 13.79 20.97 22.43
N GLN A 259 15.01 21.28 22.03
CA GLN A 259 16.05 21.82 22.91
C GLN A 259 16.58 23.11 22.27
N TYR A 260 17.02 24.04 23.11
CA TYR A 260 17.69 25.26 22.65
C TYR A 260 18.94 24.90 21.82
N ASN A 261 19.12 25.58 20.69
CA ASN A 261 20.30 25.40 19.84
C ASN A 261 20.91 26.76 19.50
N PRO A 262 22.20 27.01 19.81
CA PRO A 262 22.82 28.31 19.56
C PRO A 262 22.90 28.67 18.07
N LYS A 263 22.88 27.66 17.17
CA LYS A 263 22.92 27.85 15.72
C LYS A 263 21.53 27.92 15.09
N TRP A 264 20.47 28.19 15.86
CA TRP A 264 19.09 28.18 15.36
C TRP A 264 18.86 29.19 14.22
N LYS A 265 19.46 30.39 14.27
CA LYS A 265 19.32 31.42 13.22
C LYS A 265 19.86 30.94 11.86
N ILE A 266 21.04 30.33 11.86
CA ILE A 266 21.67 29.79 10.64
C ILE A 266 20.80 28.65 10.09
N LYS A 267 20.38 27.72 10.95
CA LYS A 267 19.52 26.61 10.53
C LYS A 267 18.15 27.08 10.04
N LEU A 268 17.60 28.12 10.63
CA LEU A 268 16.36 28.77 10.18
C LEU A 268 16.54 29.33 8.76
N ILE A 269 17.59 30.14 8.53
CA ILE A 269 17.86 30.74 7.22
C ILE A 269 18.04 29.65 6.15
N ILE A 270 18.81 28.60 6.44
CA ILE A 270 19.04 27.49 5.50
C ILE A 270 17.71 26.79 5.15
N ASN A 271 16.89 26.42 6.14
CA ASN A 271 15.63 25.73 5.86
C ASN A 271 14.60 26.66 5.20
N SER A 272 14.55 27.95 5.56
CA SER A 272 13.68 28.93 4.91
C SER A 272 14.07 29.15 3.44
N PHE A 273 15.37 29.23 3.14
CA PHE A 273 15.84 29.32 1.75
C PHE A 273 15.52 28.04 0.96
N GLY A 274 15.66 26.87 1.58
CA GLY A 274 15.25 25.59 0.99
C GLY A 274 13.74 25.53 0.73
N ALA A 275 12.91 25.98 1.68
CA ALA A 275 11.47 26.09 1.51
C ALA A 275 11.09 27.01 0.35
N PHE A 276 11.69 28.19 0.28
CA PHE A 276 11.44 29.16 -0.80
C PHE A 276 11.86 28.61 -2.17
N SER A 277 13.04 28.00 -2.26
CA SER A 277 13.56 27.44 -3.51
C SER A 277 12.70 26.28 -4.02
N THR A 278 12.34 25.34 -3.14
CA THR A 278 11.48 24.21 -3.49
C THR A 278 10.06 24.65 -3.86
N PHE A 279 9.54 25.68 -3.18
CA PHE A 279 8.25 26.27 -3.52
C PHE A 279 8.24 26.90 -4.90
N ILE A 280 9.27 27.69 -5.26
CA ILE A 280 9.40 28.24 -6.61
C ILE A 280 9.45 27.13 -7.65
N VAL A 281 10.28 26.11 -7.43
CA VAL A 281 10.39 24.97 -8.36
C VAL A 281 9.05 24.27 -8.54
N MET A 282 8.29 24.06 -7.46
CA MET A 282 6.95 23.47 -7.49
C MET A 282 5.98 24.32 -8.33
N ILE A 283 5.94 25.64 -8.12
CA ILE A 283 5.06 26.54 -8.88
C ILE A 283 5.44 26.59 -10.36
N VAL A 284 6.73 26.67 -10.67
CA VAL A 284 7.22 26.65 -12.06
C VAL A 284 6.84 25.33 -12.73
N PHE A 285 6.97 24.19 -12.07
CA PHE A 285 6.51 22.91 -12.60
C PHE A 285 5.00 22.89 -12.83
N ALA A 286 4.22 23.35 -11.84
CA ALA A 286 2.77 23.38 -11.92
C ALA A 286 2.28 24.22 -13.12
N VAL A 287 2.89 25.38 -13.36
CA VAL A 287 2.55 26.27 -14.48
C VAL A 287 3.06 25.72 -15.82
N THR A 288 4.34 25.35 -15.91
CA THR A 288 4.98 24.96 -17.18
C THR A 288 4.52 23.60 -17.70
N LYS A 289 4.10 22.70 -16.81
CA LYS A 289 3.59 21.37 -17.14
C LYS A 289 2.10 21.24 -16.90
N PHE A 290 1.38 22.37 -16.71
CA PHE A 290 -0.07 22.39 -16.52
C PHE A 290 -0.77 21.61 -17.64
N VAL A 291 -0.50 21.97 -18.89
CA VAL A 291 -1.08 21.35 -20.09
C VAL A 291 -0.64 19.89 -20.26
N HIS A 292 0.51 19.50 -19.70
CA HIS A 292 1.07 18.15 -19.79
C HIS A 292 0.63 17.21 -18.66
N GLY A 293 -0.35 17.61 -17.83
CA GLY A 293 -0.95 16.75 -16.81
C GLY A 293 -0.73 17.18 -15.36
N ALA A 294 -0.02 18.28 -15.09
CA ALA A 294 0.15 18.78 -13.72
C ALA A 294 -1.18 19.20 -13.06
N TRP A 295 -2.19 19.56 -13.85
CA TRP A 295 -3.53 19.89 -13.35
C TRP A 295 -4.16 18.74 -12.54
N ILE A 296 -3.81 17.48 -12.83
CA ILE A 296 -4.33 16.30 -12.13
C ILE A 296 -3.92 16.34 -10.65
N VAL A 297 -2.71 16.81 -10.33
CA VAL A 297 -2.20 16.88 -8.95
C VAL A 297 -3.04 17.83 -8.10
N ILE A 298 -3.49 18.94 -8.70
CA ILE A 298 -4.29 19.97 -8.02
C ILE A 298 -5.61 19.39 -7.50
N PHE A 299 -6.19 18.41 -8.18
CA PHE A 299 -7.39 17.71 -7.71
C PHE A 299 -7.05 16.47 -6.88
N LEU A 300 -6.06 15.69 -7.30
CA LEU A 300 -5.70 14.43 -6.67
C LEU A 300 -5.29 14.62 -5.20
N ILE A 301 -4.44 15.60 -4.90
CA ILE A 301 -3.95 15.82 -3.53
C ILE A 301 -5.11 16.20 -2.58
N PRO A 302 -5.95 17.22 -2.87
CA PRO A 302 -7.10 17.53 -2.02
C PRO A 302 -8.07 16.36 -1.83
N ILE A 303 -8.33 15.57 -2.90
CA ILE A 303 -9.18 14.37 -2.79
C ILE A 303 -8.57 13.35 -1.83
N LEU A 304 -7.27 13.07 -1.94
CA LEU A 304 -6.59 12.15 -1.02
C LEU A 304 -6.61 12.66 0.43
N VAL A 305 -6.37 13.96 0.64
CA VAL A 305 -6.45 14.60 1.96
C VAL A 305 -7.86 14.49 2.54
N TYR A 306 -8.90 14.72 1.72
CA TYR A 306 -10.29 14.55 2.12
C TYR A 306 -10.58 13.10 2.52
N ILE A 307 -10.21 12.12 1.71
CA ILE A 307 -10.40 10.69 2.01
C ILE A 307 -9.71 10.32 3.32
N PHE A 308 -8.44 10.70 3.52
CA PHE A 308 -7.70 10.38 4.74
C PHE A 308 -8.31 11.04 5.98
N SER A 309 -8.79 12.28 5.84
CA SER A 309 -9.48 12.99 6.91
C SER A 309 -10.82 12.33 7.27
N ARG A 310 -11.60 11.89 6.28
CA ARG A 310 -12.87 11.15 6.50
C ARG A 310 -12.63 9.82 7.20
N ILE A 311 -11.60 9.07 6.82
CA ILE A 311 -11.22 7.81 7.50
C ILE A 311 -10.85 8.10 8.96
N HIS A 312 -10.03 9.13 9.20
CA HIS A 312 -9.63 9.51 10.55
C HIS A 312 -10.80 9.93 11.43
N HIS A 313 -11.75 10.70 10.87
CA HIS A 313 -12.96 11.11 11.58
C HIS A 313 -13.83 9.90 11.92
N HIS A 314 -14.06 9.01 10.95
CA HIS A 314 -14.81 7.77 11.16
C HIS A 314 -14.23 6.91 12.29
N TYR A 315 -12.90 6.77 12.36
CA TYR A 315 -12.27 6.03 13.45
C TYR A 315 -12.43 6.72 14.81
N LYS A 316 -12.38 8.05 14.87
CA LYS A 316 -12.65 8.79 16.12
C LYS A 316 -14.10 8.66 16.57
N GLU A 317 -15.05 8.71 15.65
CA GLU A 317 -16.47 8.46 15.94
C GLU A 317 -16.68 7.04 16.50
N LEU A 318 -16.06 6.03 15.87
CA LEU A 318 -16.14 4.65 16.32
C LEU A 318 -15.49 4.45 17.69
N GLU A 319 -14.34 5.05 17.94
CA GLU A 319 -13.67 5.01 19.25
C GLU A 319 -14.53 5.67 20.34
N ALA A 320 -15.19 6.80 20.02
CA ALA A 320 -16.12 7.44 20.93
C ALA A 320 -17.37 6.59 21.19
N ALA A 321 -17.92 5.93 20.16
CA ALA A 321 -19.10 5.07 20.27
C ALA A 321 -18.85 3.76 21.03
N LEU A 322 -17.64 3.20 20.92
CA LEU A 322 -17.22 1.99 21.64
C LEU A 322 -16.59 2.28 23.02
N SER A 323 -16.56 3.55 23.43
CA SER A 323 -15.99 3.97 24.69
C SER A 323 -16.79 3.42 25.87
N LEU A 324 -16.09 2.86 26.85
CA LEU A 324 -16.71 2.34 28.08
C LEU A 324 -17.19 3.43 29.04
N LYS A 325 -16.93 4.71 28.76
CA LYS A 325 -17.25 5.83 29.67
C LYS A 325 -18.74 5.92 30.01
N THR A 326 -19.62 5.55 29.08
CA THR A 326 -21.08 5.54 29.25
C THR A 326 -21.67 4.13 29.19
N PHE A 327 -20.82 3.09 29.14
CA PHE A 327 -21.26 1.72 29.00
C PHE A 327 -21.85 1.20 30.32
N ARG A 328 -23.07 0.67 30.26
CA ARG A 328 -23.68 -0.11 31.34
C ARG A 328 -23.65 -1.58 30.95
N MET A 329 -23.30 -2.46 31.89
CA MET A 329 -23.34 -3.90 31.62
C MET A 329 -24.75 -4.33 31.20
N PRO A 330 -24.88 -5.11 30.12
CA PRO A 330 -26.16 -5.66 29.72
C PRO A 330 -26.69 -6.61 30.81
N PRO A 331 -28.02 -6.74 30.96
CA PRO A 331 -28.62 -7.66 31.93
C PRO A 331 -28.27 -9.11 31.62
N TYR A 332 -28.28 -9.98 32.65
CA TYR A 332 -28.01 -11.41 32.51
C TYR A 332 -28.96 -12.08 31.49
N ILE A 333 -28.38 -12.96 30.67
CA ILE A 333 -29.12 -13.80 29.73
C ILE A 333 -30.00 -14.76 30.55
N LYS A 334 -31.33 -14.61 30.43
CA LYS A 334 -32.29 -15.44 31.17
C LYS A 334 -32.68 -16.70 30.41
N ARG A 335 -32.65 -16.64 29.08
CA ARG A 335 -33.09 -17.73 28.21
C ARG A 335 -32.15 -17.84 27.02
N HIS A 336 -31.74 -19.06 26.71
CA HIS A 336 -30.85 -19.33 25.59
C HIS A 336 -31.53 -20.34 24.68
N ARG A 337 -31.95 -19.91 23.50
CA ARG A 337 -32.57 -20.77 22.50
C ARG A 337 -31.53 -21.12 21.43
N VAL A 338 -31.43 -22.40 21.11
CA VAL A 338 -30.45 -22.89 20.14
C VAL A 338 -31.17 -23.46 18.93
N ILE A 339 -30.77 -23.03 17.74
CA ILE A 339 -31.31 -23.50 16.46
C ILE A 339 -30.18 -24.22 15.72
N VAL A 340 -30.42 -25.45 15.29
CA VAL A 340 -29.46 -26.27 14.54
C VAL A 340 -30.03 -26.51 13.14
N PRO A 341 -29.64 -25.72 12.12
CA PRO A 341 -30.04 -26.01 10.75
C PRO A 341 -29.40 -27.32 10.27
N ILE A 342 -30.21 -28.25 9.80
CA ILE A 342 -29.78 -29.56 9.31
C ILE A 342 -30.23 -29.75 7.86
N SER A 343 -29.29 -30.13 6.98
CA SER A 343 -29.63 -30.56 5.62
C SER A 343 -29.87 -32.07 5.54
N SER A 344 -29.15 -32.83 6.36
CA SER A 344 -29.30 -34.28 6.52
C SER A 344 -28.67 -34.76 7.83
N VAL A 345 -28.97 -36.00 8.23
CA VAL A 345 -28.42 -36.61 9.44
C VAL A 345 -27.10 -37.32 9.10
N HIS A 346 -25.98 -36.70 9.49
CA HIS A 346 -24.64 -37.24 9.29
C HIS A 346 -23.73 -36.93 10.49
N LYS A 347 -22.51 -37.49 10.50
CA LYS A 347 -21.52 -37.31 11.59
C LYS A 347 -21.28 -35.84 11.98
N GLY A 348 -21.19 -34.95 10.98
CA GLY A 348 -21.11 -33.50 11.21
C GLY A 348 -22.31 -32.91 11.97
N THR A 349 -23.54 -33.24 11.57
CA THR A 349 -24.79 -32.81 12.22
C THR A 349 -24.86 -33.30 13.66
N MET A 350 -24.48 -34.56 13.91
CA MET A 350 -24.47 -35.13 15.27
C MET A 350 -23.43 -34.45 16.16
N LYS A 351 -22.26 -34.13 15.64
CA LYS A 351 -21.24 -33.36 16.37
C LYS A 351 -21.73 -31.95 16.70
N ALA A 352 -22.41 -31.29 15.77
CA ALA A 352 -23.01 -29.97 16.00
C ALA A 352 -24.15 -30.03 17.03
N LEU A 353 -25.00 -31.06 16.99
CA LEU A 353 -26.05 -31.29 17.98
C LEU A 353 -25.50 -31.52 19.38
N HIS A 354 -24.44 -32.33 19.50
CA HIS A 354 -23.78 -32.57 20.78
C HIS A 354 -23.21 -31.27 21.36
N TYR A 355 -22.58 -30.43 20.53
CA TYR A 355 -22.13 -29.10 20.94
C TYR A 355 -23.29 -28.19 21.36
N ALA A 356 -24.39 -28.17 20.59
CA ALA A 356 -25.59 -27.38 20.90
C ALA A 356 -26.16 -27.69 22.30
N ARG A 357 -26.10 -28.94 22.75
CA ARG A 357 -26.52 -29.35 24.11
C ARG A 357 -25.66 -28.82 25.24
N THR A 358 -24.41 -28.50 24.97
CA THR A 358 -23.57 -27.84 25.98
C THR A 358 -23.97 -26.39 26.21
N LEU A 359 -24.75 -25.80 25.29
CA LEU A 359 -25.20 -24.41 25.37
C LEU A 359 -26.56 -24.26 26.07
N SER A 360 -27.54 -25.10 25.72
CA SER A 360 -28.90 -25.02 26.29
C SER A 360 -29.69 -26.32 26.11
N ASN A 361 -30.74 -26.48 26.91
CA ASN A 361 -31.76 -27.52 26.73
C ASN A 361 -32.88 -27.12 25.75
N ASP A 362 -33.05 -25.82 25.43
CA ASP A 362 -34.04 -25.33 24.45
C ASP A 362 -33.45 -25.35 23.03
N ILE A 363 -33.31 -26.55 22.46
CA ILE A 363 -32.74 -26.78 21.12
C ILE A 363 -33.85 -27.10 20.12
N THR A 364 -33.76 -26.52 18.92
CA THR A 364 -34.58 -26.82 17.75
C THR A 364 -33.71 -27.24 16.59
N ALA A 365 -33.86 -28.46 16.10
CA ALA A 365 -33.32 -28.82 14.80
C ALA A 365 -34.28 -28.33 13.72
N VAL A 366 -33.75 -27.64 12.71
CA VAL A 366 -34.57 -27.07 11.62
C VAL A 366 -34.12 -27.68 10.31
N HIS A 367 -35.04 -28.35 9.63
CA HIS A 367 -34.80 -28.91 8.31
C HIS A 367 -35.67 -28.20 7.28
N VAL A 368 -35.06 -27.72 6.20
CA VAL A 368 -35.81 -27.14 5.08
C VAL A 368 -36.04 -28.22 4.04
N LEU A 369 -37.31 -28.56 3.83
CA LEU A 369 -37.73 -29.61 2.92
C LEU A 369 -37.70 -29.08 1.49
N ILE A 370 -36.81 -29.66 0.67
CA ILE A 370 -36.69 -29.38 -0.77
C ILE A 370 -37.45 -30.44 -1.60
N ASP A 371 -37.48 -31.67 -1.08
CA ASP A 371 -38.08 -32.83 -1.73
C ASP A 371 -39.16 -33.45 -0.82
N PRO A 372 -40.45 -33.43 -1.21
CA PRO A 372 -41.56 -33.97 -0.41
C PRO A 372 -41.35 -35.43 0.01
N ASP A 373 -40.75 -36.24 -0.85
CA ASP A 373 -40.56 -37.68 -0.63
C ASP A 373 -39.46 -37.99 0.40
N GLY A 374 -38.57 -37.02 0.67
CA GLY A 374 -37.46 -37.15 1.62
C GLY A 374 -37.83 -36.90 3.09
N ALA A 375 -38.97 -36.24 3.35
CA ALA A 375 -39.38 -35.81 4.69
C ALA A 375 -39.45 -36.97 5.69
N GLY A 376 -40.09 -38.07 5.27
CA GLY A 376 -40.29 -39.25 6.11
C GLY A 376 -38.99 -39.93 6.51
N ARG A 377 -38.01 -39.99 5.60
CA ARG A 377 -36.69 -40.61 5.87
C ARG A 377 -35.89 -39.81 6.90
N ILE A 378 -35.88 -38.49 6.77
CA ILE A 378 -35.18 -37.61 7.70
C ILE A 378 -35.82 -37.67 9.08
N LYS A 379 -37.16 -37.64 9.15
CA LYS A 379 -37.88 -37.75 10.42
C LYS A 379 -37.58 -39.07 11.13
N ALA A 380 -37.67 -40.20 10.43
CA ALA A 380 -37.35 -41.51 11.00
C ALA A 380 -35.88 -41.62 11.47
N THR A 381 -34.95 -41.06 10.69
CA THR A 381 -33.52 -41.06 11.06
C THR A 381 -33.26 -40.14 12.26
N TRP A 382 -33.97 -39.02 12.35
CA TRP A 382 -33.88 -38.08 13.46
C TRP A 382 -34.53 -38.61 14.73
N ASP A 383 -35.63 -39.36 14.64
CA ASP A 383 -36.25 -39.99 15.81
C ASP A 383 -35.29 -40.96 16.50
N TYR A 384 -34.43 -41.64 15.73
CA TYR A 384 -33.38 -42.51 16.27
C TYR A 384 -32.15 -41.75 16.79
N TRP A 385 -31.60 -40.82 16.00
CA TRP A 385 -30.32 -40.16 16.32
C TRP A 385 -30.45 -38.83 17.07
N GLY A 386 -31.55 -38.11 16.88
CA GLY A 386 -31.80 -36.76 17.42
C GLY A 386 -32.06 -36.72 18.93
N ASP A 387 -32.24 -37.88 19.54
CA ASP A 387 -32.22 -38.10 20.99
C ASP A 387 -33.11 -37.10 21.76
N GLY A 388 -34.37 -37.02 21.32
CA GLY A 388 -35.41 -36.19 21.94
C GLY A 388 -35.39 -34.70 21.60
N VAL A 389 -34.47 -34.22 20.75
CA VAL A 389 -34.46 -32.82 20.29
C VAL A 389 -35.57 -32.59 19.26
N ARG A 390 -36.35 -31.51 19.46
CA ARG A 390 -37.46 -31.18 18.57
C ARG A 390 -36.97 -30.88 17.14
N LEU A 391 -37.58 -31.53 16.16
CA LEU A 391 -37.32 -31.31 14.74
C LEU A 391 -38.47 -30.50 14.13
N GLU A 392 -38.17 -29.34 13.60
CA GLU A 392 -39.10 -28.52 12.83
C GLU A 392 -38.76 -28.62 11.33
N VAL A 393 -39.73 -29.06 10.54
CA VAL A 393 -39.60 -29.19 9.09
C VAL A 393 -40.31 -28.02 8.43
N ILE A 394 -39.57 -27.21 7.68
CA ILE A 394 -40.08 -26.05 6.96
C ILE A 394 -40.21 -26.44 5.50
N GLU A 395 -41.41 -26.34 4.94
CA GLU A 395 -41.64 -26.60 3.53
C GLU A 395 -41.11 -25.45 2.66
N SER A 396 -40.31 -25.77 1.64
CA SER A 396 -39.80 -24.79 0.67
C SER A 396 -40.45 -25.00 -0.70
N PRO A 397 -41.51 -24.24 -1.06
CA PRO A 397 -42.23 -24.42 -2.31
C PRO A 397 -41.36 -24.16 -3.56
N TYR A 398 -40.30 -23.36 -3.42
CA TYR A 398 -39.41 -22.97 -4.51
C TYR A 398 -38.04 -23.67 -4.47
N ARG A 399 -37.87 -24.70 -3.63
CA ARG A 399 -36.59 -25.42 -3.46
C ARG A 399 -35.41 -24.54 -3.01
N LEU A 400 -35.72 -23.42 -2.35
CA LEU A 400 -34.75 -22.51 -1.78
C LEU A 400 -34.42 -22.95 -0.34
N LEU A 401 -33.13 -23.12 -0.02
CA LEU A 401 -32.69 -23.50 1.33
C LEU A 401 -32.58 -22.31 2.28
N LEU A 402 -32.01 -21.21 1.79
CA LEU A 402 -31.57 -20.11 2.65
C LEU A 402 -32.72 -19.19 3.05
N GLU A 403 -33.61 -18.84 2.12
CA GLU A 403 -34.68 -17.86 2.35
C GLU A 403 -35.71 -18.35 3.38
N PRO A 404 -36.26 -19.59 3.29
CA PRO A 404 -37.19 -20.08 4.31
C PRO A 404 -36.55 -20.22 5.71
N LEU A 405 -35.27 -20.59 5.75
CA LEU A 405 -34.52 -20.69 7.00
C LEU A 405 -34.32 -19.30 7.63
N LEU A 406 -33.96 -18.29 6.83
CA LEU A 406 -33.82 -16.91 7.29
C LEU A 406 -35.16 -16.35 7.79
N ASP A 407 -36.25 -16.60 7.08
CA ASP A 407 -37.58 -16.12 7.47
C ASP A 407 -38.08 -16.78 8.75
N TYR A 408 -37.80 -18.07 8.92
CA TYR A 408 -38.04 -18.77 10.18
C TYR A 408 -37.25 -18.16 11.34
N ILE A 409 -35.94 -17.93 11.15
CA ILE A 409 -35.08 -17.32 12.18
C ILE A 409 -35.56 -15.90 12.50
N LYS A 410 -35.94 -15.10 11.49
CA LYS A 410 -36.51 -13.75 11.67
C LYS A 410 -37.82 -13.79 12.44
N ARG A 411 -38.69 -14.76 12.16
CA ARG A 411 -39.96 -14.95 12.87
C ARG A 411 -39.71 -15.26 14.34
N ILE A 412 -38.78 -16.16 14.67
CA ILE A 412 -38.40 -16.45 16.05
C ILE A 412 -37.75 -15.23 16.71
N ALA A 413 -36.87 -14.54 16.00
CA ALA A 413 -36.22 -13.33 16.50
C ALA A 413 -37.23 -12.21 16.80
N GLY A 414 -38.33 -12.11 16.03
CA GLY A 414 -39.41 -11.16 16.27
C GLY A 414 -40.29 -11.49 17.49
N GLN A 415 -40.33 -12.77 17.90
CA GLN A 415 -41.09 -13.24 19.07
C GLN A 415 -40.23 -13.36 20.34
N ARG A 416 -39.00 -12.84 20.28
CA ARG A 416 -37.99 -12.98 21.33
C ARG A 416 -38.42 -12.26 22.62
N GLN A 417 -38.21 -12.92 23.74
CA GLN A 417 -38.46 -12.36 25.06
C GLN A 417 -37.30 -11.45 25.53
N PRO A 418 -37.52 -10.54 26.49
CA PRO A 418 -36.45 -9.75 27.08
C PRO A 418 -35.34 -10.63 27.66
N ASN A 419 -34.08 -10.33 27.33
CA ASN A 419 -32.88 -11.06 27.76
C ASN A 419 -32.80 -12.53 27.28
N GLU A 420 -33.50 -12.88 26.21
CA GLU A 420 -33.29 -14.15 25.49
C GLU A 420 -32.11 -14.01 24.52
N VAL A 421 -31.34 -15.05 24.25
CA VAL A 421 -30.32 -15.05 23.18
C VAL A 421 -30.59 -16.24 22.26
N ILE A 422 -30.47 -16.02 20.96
CA ILE A 422 -30.65 -17.07 19.96
C ILE A 422 -29.29 -17.42 19.38
N THR A 423 -28.88 -18.68 19.51
CA THR A 423 -27.65 -19.18 18.90
C THR A 423 -27.97 -20.16 17.79
N ILE A 424 -27.43 -19.91 16.60
CA ILE A 424 -27.57 -20.78 15.43
C ILE A 424 -26.28 -21.58 15.33
N VAL A 425 -26.37 -22.89 15.55
CA VAL A 425 -25.22 -23.79 15.49
C VAL A 425 -25.17 -24.43 14.10
N VAL A 426 -24.29 -23.95 13.24
CA VAL A 426 -24.19 -24.40 11.86
C VAL A 426 -23.08 -25.46 11.74
N PRO A 427 -23.39 -26.70 11.30
CA PRO A 427 -22.36 -27.68 10.99
C PRO A 427 -21.59 -27.24 9.73
N GLU A 428 -20.25 -27.14 9.84
CA GLU A 428 -19.39 -26.74 8.73
C GLU A 428 -18.46 -27.90 8.32
N PHE A 429 -18.40 -28.17 7.02
CA PHE A 429 -17.50 -29.18 6.47
C PHE A 429 -16.15 -28.57 6.11
N VAL A 430 -15.09 -29.08 6.72
CA VAL A 430 -13.72 -28.64 6.43
C VAL A 430 -13.03 -29.70 5.56
N PRO A 431 -12.86 -29.46 4.25
CA PRO A 431 -12.23 -30.43 3.35
C PRO A 431 -10.71 -30.46 3.54
N VAL A 432 -10.09 -31.60 3.21
CA VAL A 432 -8.63 -31.80 3.31
C VAL A 432 -7.85 -30.85 2.39
N LYS A 433 -8.38 -30.55 1.20
CA LYS A 433 -7.77 -29.62 0.23
C LYS A 433 -8.51 -28.28 0.25
N ARG A 434 -7.78 -27.18 0.43
CA ARG A 434 -8.34 -25.81 0.50
C ARG A 434 -9.19 -25.43 -0.72
N TRP A 435 -8.80 -25.85 -1.93
CA TRP A 435 -9.57 -25.55 -3.14
C TRP A 435 -10.92 -26.26 -3.21
N HIS A 436 -11.11 -27.38 -2.51
CA HIS A 436 -12.43 -28.03 -2.42
C HIS A 436 -13.44 -27.20 -1.62
N SER A 437 -12.98 -26.26 -0.77
CA SER A 437 -13.86 -25.34 -0.04
C SER A 437 -14.65 -24.42 -0.98
N LEU A 438 -14.13 -24.13 -2.19
CA LEU A 438 -14.85 -23.35 -3.21
C LEU A 438 -15.99 -24.14 -3.88
N LEU A 439 -15.97 -25.47 -3.79
CA LEU A 439 -16.98 -26.34 -4.40
C LEU A 439 -18.16 -26.62 -3.45
N HIS A 440 -18.05 -26.25 -2.17
CA HIS A 440 -19.09 -26.46 -1.17
C HIS A 440 -19.75 -25.13 -0.82
N MET A 441 -21.10 -25.13 -0.81
CA MET A 441 -21.88 -23.97 -0.37
C MET A 441 -21.56 -23.66 1.10
N GLN A 442 -21.03 -22.47 1.37
CA GLN A 442 -20.79 -22.00 2.74
C GLN A 442 -22.09 -21.45 3.35
N THR A 443 -23.01 -22.34 3.75
CA THR A 443 -24.31 -21.96 4.32
C THR A 443 -24.16 -21.01 5.51
N ALA A 444 -23.15 -21.20 6.35
CA ALA A 444 -22.86 -20.34 7.49
C ALA A 444 -22.53 -18.89 7.08
N PHE A 445 -21.73 -18.72 6.03
CA PHE A 445 -21.37 -17.39 5.49
C PHE A 445 -22.60 -16.62 5.00
N PHE A 446 -23.49 -17.29 4.25
CA PHE A 446 -24.72 -16.65 3.77
C PHE A 446 -25.73 -16.36 4.89
N LEU A 447 -25.85 -17.25 5.88
CA LEU A 447 -26.65 -16.98 7.07
C LEU A 447 -26.10 -15.78 7.85
N GLN A 448 -24.78 -15.67 7.98
CA GLN A 448 -24.14 -14.52 8.61
C GLN A 448 -24.51 -13.23 7.88
N ILE A 449 -24.39 -13.20 6.55
CA ILE A 449 -24.78 -12.03 5.74
C ILE A 449 -26.27 -11.68 5.94
N GLY A 450 -27.16 -12.67 5.88
CA GLY A 450 -28.60 -12.47 5.99
C GLY A 450 -29.08 -12.02 7.37
N LEU A 451 -28.29 -12.29 8.43
CA LEU A 451 -28.65 -12.03 9.82
C LEU A 451 -27.87 -10.86 10.46
N LEU A 452 -26.89 -10.27 9.76
CA LEU A 452 -26.07 -9.14 10.24
C LEU A 452 -26.88 -7.95 10.79
N GLY A 453 -28.11 -7.75 10.31
CA GLY A 453 -28.99 -6.66 10.76
C GLY A 453 -29.79 -6.95 12.04
N LEU A 454 -29.81 -8.20 12.53
CA LEU A 454 -30.59 -8.62 13.68
C LEU A 454 -29.76 -8.59 14.97
N ARG A 455 -30.34 -8.08 16.05
CA ARG A 455 -29.66 -7.95 17.34
C ARG A 455 -29.69 -9.26 18.12
N ASP A 456 -28.57 -9.56 18.78
CA ASP A 456 -28.35 -10.71 19.70
C ASP A 456 -28.63 -12.10 19.09
N ILE A 457 -28.40 -12.23 17.78
CA ILE A 457 -28.30 -13.53 17.13
C ILE A 457 -26.82 -13.89 17.04
N ILE A 458 -26.47 -15.04 17.61
CA ILE A 458 -25.11 -15.56 17.61
C ILE A 458 -25.06 -16.71 16.62
N ILE A 459 -24.07 -16.74 15.73
CA ILE A 459 -23.84 -17.86 14.83
C ILE A 459 -22.57 -18.56 15.30
N THR A 460 -22.66 -19.87 15.50
CA THR A 460 -21.54 -20.71 15.90
C THR A 460 -21.32 -21.80 14.87
N GLU A 461 -20.15 -21.79 14.24
CA GLU A 461 -19.74 -22.80 13.27
C GLU A 461 -19.07 -23.98 13.98
N VAL A 462 -19.56 -25.19 13.73
CA VAL A 462 -18.98 -26.41 14.30
C VAL A 462 -18.25 -27.18 13.20
N PRO A 463 -16.90 -27.12 13.15
CA PRO A 463 -16.15 -27.74 12.08
C PRO A 463 -16.10 -29.27 12.22
N TYR A 464 -16.42 -29.94 11.13
CA TYR A 464 -16.22 -31.37 10.92
C TYR A 464 -15.13 -31.59 9.88
N HIS A 465 -13.97 -32.08 10.35
CA HIS A 465 -12.84 -32.41 9.49
C HIS A 465 -13.04 -33.81 8.91
N VAL A 466 -13.12 -33.91 7.59
CA VAL A 466 -13.23 -35.20 6.90
C VAL A 466 -11.84 -35.85 6.88
N SER A 467 -11.65 -36.94 7.64
CA SER A 467 -10.39 -37.70 7.60
C SER A 467 -10.29 -38.49 6.30
N LYS A 468 -9.05 -38.69 5.81
CA LYS A 468 -8.74 -39.42 4.56
C LYS A 468 -9.30 -40.84 4.52
N GLU A 469 -9.46 -41.49 5.68
CA GLU A 469 -9.97 -42.87 5.78
C GLU A 469 -11.45 -43.00 5.40
N ALA A 470 -12.23 -41.91 5.47
CA ALA A 470 -13.66 -41.94 5.13
C ALA A 470 -13.98 -41.57 3.67
N ALA A 471 -12.99 -41.09 2.91
CA ALA A 471 -13.15 -40.63 1.53
C ALA A 471 -12.56 -41.58 0.48
N GLY A 472 -12.03 -42.73 0.92
CA GLY A 472 -11.56 -43.82 0.07
C GLY A 472 -12.47 -45.04 0.23
N GLY A 473 -13.58 -45.03 -0.48
CA GLY A 473 -14.52 -46.14 -0.64
C GLY A 473 -15.19 -46.01 -1.99
#